data_AF-X1JGA0-F1
#
_entry.id   AF-X1JGA0-F1
#
_cell.length_a   1.000
_cell.length_b   1.000
_cell.length_c   1.000
_cell.angle_alpha   90.00
_cell.angle_beta   90.00
_cell.angle_gamma   90.00
#
_symmetry.space_group_name_H-M   'P 1'
#
loop_
_entity.id
_entity.type
_entity.pdbx_description
1 polymer ?
#
loop_
_entity_poly.entity_id
_entity_poly.type
_entity_poly.pdbx_seq_one_letter_code
_entity_poly.pdbx_strand_id
1 'polypeptide(L)'
;FAAEQQFWTGRPFPVRLYPSQKRGFTSSIQTILAEKDSDFSREAIKDQKLIRRIRQELLDDDSHFRITATALETFQNCPFHYLLERAVGLCEQVYQPVLLEPREFGELMHRVLQSFYTEIIESEKRLAPSKLELYREMVERCVAAVISSYERCRPVPIKEVFRELGRRAEELAMAHIKVELKQMPAEVILFAEKRLGLLWAEEGICLSGKIDRISRTVSEAQDGYTLVDYKKKNIPAQKKIFGPAPVSFQMPFYLYLM
;
A
#
# COMPACT_ATOMS: atom_id res chain seq x y z
N PHE A 1 -4.51 42.00 0.79
CA PHE A 1 -3.84 41.28 1.88
C PHE A 1 -3.90 42.02 3.23
N ALA A 2 -3.27 43.18 3.44
CA ALA A 2 -3.30 43.85 4.75
C ALA A 2 -4.73 44.20 5.27
N ALA A 3 -5.59 44.72 4.39
CA ALA A 3 -6.98 45.06 4.74
C ALA A 3 -7.86 43.83 5.05
N GLU A 4 -7.49 42.66 4.51
CA GLU A 4 -8.20 41.39 4.71
C GLU A 4 -7.80 40.76 6.06
N GLN A 5 -6.51 40.77 6.40
CA GLN A 5 -6.04 40.39 7.74
C GLN A 5 -6.63 41.28 8.85
N GLN A 6 -6.82 42.56 8.58
CA GLN A 6 -7.46 43.48 9.53
C GLN A 6 -8.94 43.15 9.77
N PHE A 7 -9.65 42.67 8.74
CA PHE A 7 -11.02 42.20 8.91
C PHE A 7 -11.10 40.93 9.76
N TRP A 8 -10.24 39.94 9.49
CA TRP A 8 -10.17 38.71 10.29
C TRP A 8 -9.81 38.94 11.77
N THR A 9 -9.27 40.11 12.10
CA THR A 9 -8.94 40.54 13.48
C THR A 9 -10.00 41.45 14.11
N GLY A 10 -11.20 41.55 13.50
CA GLY A 10 -12.36 42.23 14.08
C GLY A 10 -12.50 43.72 13.74
N ARG A 11 -11.70 44.26 12.82
CA ARG A 11 -11.88 45.63 12.31
C ARG A 11 -12.95 45.69 11.20
N PRO A 12 -13.58 46.86 10.98
CA PRO A 12 -14.62 47.02 9.97
C PRO A 12 -14.11 46.70 8.55
N PHE A 13 -14.99 46.08 7.78
CA PHE A 13 -14.73 45.56 6.44
C PHE A 13 -14.31 46.68 5.46
N PRO A 14 -13.37 46.44 4.53
CA PRO A 14 -12.94 47.45 3.56
C PRO A 14 -14.11 47.95 2.69
N VAL A 15 -14.27 49.28 2.58
CA VAL A 15 -15.40 49.92 1.87
C VAL A 15 -15.40 49.61 0.36
N ARG A 16 -14.25 49.28 -0.23
CA ARG A 16 -14.12 48.85 -1.64
C ARG A 16 -13.37 47.53 -1.75
N LEU A 17 -14.07 46.50 -2.20
CA LEU A 17 -13.49 45.23 -2.61
C LEU A 17 -13.27 45.20 -4.13
N TYR A 18 -12.17 44.58 -4.56
CA TYR A 18 -11.95 44.22 -5.96
C TYR A 18 -12.93 43.12 -6.40
N PRO A 19 -13.28 43.03 -7.71
CA PRO A 19 -14.22 42.01 -8.21
C PRO A 19 -13.80 40.56 -7.91
N SER A 20 -12.50 40.25 -7.92
CA SER A 20 -11.98 38.93 -7.54
C SER A 20 -12.22 38.61 -6.06
N GLN A 21 -12.04 39.58 -5.18
CA GLN A 21 -12.30 39.43 -3.74
C GLN A 21 -13.79 39.29 -3.44
N LYS A 22 -14.66 40.04 -4.12
CA LYS A 22 -16.11 39.84 -4.01
C LYS A 22 -16.51 38.42 -4.39
N ARG A 23 -16.01 37.90 -5.52
CA ARG A 23 -16.27 36.51 -5.94
C ARG A 23 -15.74 35.50 -4.92
N GLY A 24 -14.54 35.72 -4.39
CA GLY A 24 -13.96 34.90 -3.32
C GLY A 24 -14.84 34.87 -2.09
N PHE A 25 -15.21 36.04 -1.54
CA PHE A 25 -16.07 36.15 -0.36
C PHE A 25 -17.46 35.54 -0.58
N THR A 26 -18.10 35.79 -1.72
CA THR A 26 -19.39 35.18 -2.04
C THR A 26 -19.29 33.66 -2.09
N SER A 27 -18.23 33.13 -2.70
CA SER A 27 -17.97 31.69 -2.71
C SER A 27 -17.68 31.14 -1.31
N SER A 28 -16.93 31.85 -0.48
CA SER A 28 -16.64 31.44 0.90
C SER A 28 -17.87 31.43 1.80
N ILE A 29 -18.75 32.43 1.69
CA ILE A 29 -20.04 32.49 2.41
C ILE A 29 -20.93 31.30 2.02
N GLN A 30 -20.89 30.87 0.76
CA GLN A 30 -21.66 29.73 0.26
C GLN A 30 -21.01 28.37 0.55
N THR A 31 -19.78 28.33 1.09
CA THR A 31 -19.02 27.09 1.27
C THR A 31 -18.43 27.02 2.69
N ILE A 32 -17.20 27.50 2.88
CA ILE A 32 -16.40 27.36 4.11
C ILE A 32 -17.03 28.06 5.31
N LEU A 33 -17.73 29.18 5.09
CA LEU A 33 -18.38 29.99 6.13
C LEU A 33 -19.89 29.74 6.24
N ALA A 34 -20.43 28.85 5.41
CA ALA A 34 -21.81 28.40 5.59
C ALA A 34 -21.92 27.60 6.89
N GLU A 35 -23.11 27.62 7.51
CA GLU A 35 -23.41 26.72 8.62
C GLU A 35 -23.14 25.28 8.17
N LYS A 36 -22.28 24.58 8.92
CA LYS A 36 -21.92 23.21 8.58
C LYS A 36 -23.04 22.30 9.08
N ASP A 37 -23.84 21.79 8.14
CA ASP A 37 -25.04 21.01 8.45
C ASP A 37 -24.77 19.61 9.02
N SER A 38 -23.61 19.00 8.77
CA SER A 38 -23.39 17.60 9.15
C SER A 38 -21.92 17.27 9.42
N ASP A 39 -21.63 16.76 10.62
CA ASP A 39 -20.33 16.20 10.99
C ASP A 39 -20.39 14.67 10.95
N PHE A 40 -20.08 14.09 9.79
CA PHE A 40 -20.06 12.64 9.60
C PHE A 40 -18.94 11.92 10.36
N SER A 41 -18.07 12.65 11.08
CA SER A 41 -17.17 12.03 12.05
C SER A 41 -17.86 11.68 13.38
N ARG A 42 -19.05 12.26 13.63
CA ARG A 42 -19.83 12.08 14.87
C ARG A 42 -21.23 11.55 14.62
N GLU A 43 -21.81 11.87 13.48
CA GLU A 43 -23.17 11.52 13.13
C GLU A 43 -23.22 10.50 11.99
N ALA A 44 -24.12 9.52 12.10
CA ALA A 44 -24.37 8.57 11.03
C ALA A 44 -24.97 9.28 9.80
N ILE A 45 -24.54 8.86 8.60
CA ILE A 45 -25.11 9.33 7.34
C ILE A 45 -26.59 8.88 7.29
N LYS A 46 -27.52 9.84 7.21
CA LYS A 46 -28.97 9.56 7.12
C LYS A 46 -29.46 9.40 5.69
N ASP A 47 -28.73 9.94 4.71
CA ASP A 47 -29.10 9.84 3.30
C ASP A 47 -28.93 8.40 2.77
N GLN A 48 -30.07 7.74 2.55
CA GLN A 48 -30.15 6.38 2.04
C GLN A 48 -29.55 6.22 0.63
N LYS A 49 -29.61 7.24 -0.23
CA LYS A 49 -29.00 7.19 -1.57
C LYS A 49 -27.49 7.20 -1.45
N LEU A 50 -26.96 8.08 -0.60
CA LEU A 50 -25.53 8.16 -0.34
C LEU A 50 -25.00 6.86 0.29
N ILE A 51 -25.71 6.30 1.28
CA ILE A 51 -25.35 5.00 1.87
C ILE A 51 -25.30 3.90 0.82
N ARG A 52 -26.30 3.80 -0.07
CA ARG A 52 -26.32 2.78 -1.13
C ARG A 52 -25.15 2.93 -2.07
N ARG A 53 -24.82 4.16 -2.47
CA ARG A 53 -23.68 4.43 -3.34
C ARG A 53 -22.36 4.05 -2.67
N ILE A 54 -22.14 4.50 -1.43
CA ILE A 54 -20.96 4.13 -0.62
C ILE A 54 -20.83 2.60 -0.52
N ARG A 55 -21.94 1.91 -0.26
CA ARG A 55 -21.93 0.44 -0.20
C ARG A 55 -21.48 -0.16 -1.53
N GLN A 56 -22.04 0.28 -2.66
CA GLN A 56 -21.65 -0.23 -3.98
C GLN A 56 -20.17 -0.07 -4.28
N GLU A 57 -19.55 1.05 -3.87
CA GLU A 57 -18.10 1.28 -4.05
C GLU A 57 -17.22 0.39 -3.16
N LEU A 58 -17.76 -0.10 -2.03
CA LEU A 58 -17.03 -0.94 -1.08
C LEU A 58 -17.22 -2.45 -1.32
N LEU A 59 -18.16 -2.83 -2.19
CA LEU A 59 -18.38 -4.21 -2.57
C LEU A 59 -17.40 -4.62 -3.68
N ASP A 60 -16.99 -5.88 -3.68
CA ASP A 60 -16.29 -6.49 -4.80
C ASP A 60 -17.26 -6.95 -5.91
N ASP A 61 -16.71 -7.51 -6.99
CA ASP A 61 -17.46 -7.99 -8.15
C ASP A 61 -18.51 -9.06 -7.78
N ASP A 62 -18.27 -9.79 -6.69
CA ASP A 62 -19.15 -10.84 -6.16
C ASP A 62 -20.13 -10.30 -5.10
N SER A 63 -20.25 -8.97 -4.94
CA SER A 63 -21.11 -8.29 -3.97
C SER A 63 -20.77 -8.56 -2.50
N HIS A 64 -19.50 -8.81 -2.19
CA HIS A 64 -19.01 -8.93 -0.81
C HIS A 64 -18.23 -7.68 -0.38
N PHE A 65 -18.33 -7.31 0.90
CA PHE A 65 -17.48 -6.27 1.47
C PHE A 65 -16.04 -6.75 1.55
N ARG A 66 -15.17 -6.16 0.74
CA ARG A 66 -13.77 -6.57 0.67
C ARG A 66 -12.95 -5.90 1.77
N ILE A 67 -12.46 -6.70 2.72
CA ILE A 67 -11.61 -6.22 3.81
C ILE A 67 -10.17 -6.68 3.58
N THR A 68 -9.22 -5.76 3.77
CA THR A 68 -7.78 -6.01 3.71
C THR A 68 -7.12 -5.55 5.01
N ALA A 69 -5.92 -6.03 5.31
CA ALA A 69 -5.17 -5.57 6.49
C ALA A 69 -5.02 -4.03 6.51
N THR A 70 -4.63 -3.43 5.38
CA THR A 70 -4.48 -1.97 5.26
C THR A 70 -5.80 -1.24 5.43
N ALA A 71 -6.91 -1.78 4.91
CA ALA A 71 -8.24 -1.22 5.12
C ALA A 71 -8.62 -1.20 6.60
N LEU A 72 -8.35 -2.28 7.33
CA LEU A 72 -8.61 -2.38 8.76
C LEU A 72 -7.73 -1.43 9.58
N GLU A 73 -6.44 -1.32 9.23
CA GLU A 73 -5.52 -0.35 9.84
C GLU A 73 -6.01 1.09 9.63
N THR A 74 -6.36 1.46 8.39
CA THR A 74 -6.89 2.79 8.07
C THR A 74 -8.17 3.09 8.84
N PHE A 75 -9.10 2.13 8.91
CA PHE A 75 -10.34 2.29 9.66
C PHE A 75 -10.12 2.45 11.16
N GLN A 76 -9.25 1.63 11.76
CA GLN A 76 -8.94 1.74 13.20
C GLN A 76 -8.27 3.07 13.53
N ASN A 77 -7.35 3.53 12.68
CA ASN A 77 -6.65 4.80 12.89
C ASN A 77 -7.58 6.00 12.73
N CYS A 78 -8.41 6.01 11.68
CA CYS A 78 -9.39 7.06 11.45
C CYS A 78 -10.53 6.58 10.51
N PRO A 79 -11.73 6.27 11.04
CA PRO A 79 -12.88 5.87 10.23
C PRO A 79 -13.27 6.92 9.18
N PHE A 80 -13.08 8.20 9.49
CA PHE A 80 -13.35 9.28 8.55
C PHE A 80 -12.36 9.29 7.37
N HIS A 81 -11.07 9.06 7.62
CA HIS A 81 -10.08 8.90 6.55
C HIS A 81 -10.41 7.69 5.67
N TYR A 82 -10.77 6.56 6.29
CA TYR A 82 -11.24 5.37 5.57
C TYR A 82 -12.42 5.69 4.63
N LEU A 83 -13.44 6.40 5.14
CA LEU A 83 -14.58 6.81 4.34
C LEU A 83 -14.15 7.65 3.12
N LEU A 84 -13.32 8.66 3.33
CA LEU A 84 -12.86 9.54 2.25
C LEU A 84 -12.02 8.81 1.21
N GLU A 85 -11.05 7.99 1.64
CA GLU A 85 -10.14 7.26 0.74
C GLU A 85 -10.87 6.12 0.00
N ARG A 86 -11.64 5.30 0.73
CA ARG A 86 -12.15 4.00 0.22
C ARG A 86 -13.57 4.05 -0.31
N ALA A 87 -14.45 4.84 0.31
CA ALA A 87 -15.84 4.93 -0.13
C ALA A 87 -16.07 6.09 -1.10
N VAL A 88 -15.41 7.24 -0.87
CA VAL A 88 -15.53 8.41 -1.76
C VAL A 88 -14.48 8.38 -2.87
N GLY A 89 -13.37 7.66 -2.69
CA GLY A 89 -12.30 7.57 -3.68
C GLY A 89 -11.44 8.83 -3.78
N LEU A 90 -11.36 9.62 -2.70
CA LEU A 90 -10.49 10.80 -2.68
C LEU A 90 -9.02 10.38 -2.65
N CYS A 91 -8.26 10.92 -3.60
CA CYS A 91 -6.82 10.72 -3.71
C CYS A 91 -6.08 12.06 -3.68
N GLU A 92 -4.89 12.07 -3.10
CA GLU A 92 -4.01 13.24 -3.16
C GLU A 92 -3.50 13.43 -4.59
N GLN A 93 -3.60 14.66 -5.10
CA GLN A 93 -2.99 15.03 -6.37
C GLN A 93 -1.53 15.41 -6.12
N VAL A 94 -0.62 14.61 -6.66
CA VAL A 94 0.83 14.88 -6.60
C VAL A 94 1.18 15.84 -7.75
N TYR A 95 1.38 17.12 -7.43
CA TYR A 95 1.70 18.15 -8.42
C TYR A 95 3.20 18.28 -8.73
N GLN A 96 4.06 17.60 -7.98
CA GLN A 96 5.50 17.59 -8.24
C GLN A 96 5.94 16.23 -8.79
N PRO A 97 6.64 16.18 -9.93
CA PRO A 97 7.25 14.96 -10.39
C PRO A 97 8.39 14.58 -9.43
N VAL A 98 8.09 13.72 -8.45
CA VAL A 98 9.13 13.04 -7.68
C VAL A 98 9.72 11.98 -8.61
N LEU A 99 11.04 12.04 -8.84
CA LEU A 99 11.75 11.14 -9.76
C LEU A 99 11.51 9.67 -9.44
N LEU A 100 11.34 9.33 -8.15
CA LEU A 100 10.80 8.04 -7.71
C LEU A 100 10.34 8.13 -6.26
N GLU A 101 9.08 7.79 -6.00
CA GLU A 101 8.59 7.71 -4.63
C GLU A 101 9.10 6.44 -3.93
N PRO A 102 9.38 6.48 -2.61
CA PRO A 102 9.80 5.30 -1.84
C PRO A 102 8.84 4.11 -1.96
N ARG A 103 7.54 4.38 -2.11
CA ARG A 103 6.50 3.37 -2.32
C ARG A 103 6.65 2.69 -3.67
N GLU A 104 6.86 3.46 -4.73
CA GLU A 104 7.08 2.95 -6.08
C GLU A 104 8.33 2.07 -6.15
N PHE A 105 9.40 2.46 -5.45
CA PHE A 105 10.57 1.59 -5.31
C PHE A 105 10.24 0.27 -4.62
N GLY A 106 9.41 0.32 -3.57
CA GLY A 106 8.93 -0.89 -2.89
C GLY A 106 8.20 -1.80 -3.87
N GLU A 107 7.20 -1.28 -4.58
CA GLU A 107 6.44 -2.04 -5.57
C GLU A 107 7.33 -2.63 -6.67
N LEU A 108 8.37 -1.90 -7.10
CA LEU A 108 9.37 -2.41 -8.03
C LEU A 108 10.13 -3.60 -7.44
N MET A 109 10.60 -3.50 -6.20
CA MET A 109 11.30 -4.60 -5.52
C MET A 109 10.41 -5.85 -5.37
N HIS A 110 9.13 -5.67 -5.02
CA HIS A 110 8.17 -6.76 -4.93
C HIS A 110 8.03 -7.49 -6.28
N ARG A 111 7.95 -6.77 -7.40
CA ARG A 111 7.89 -7.37 -8.74
C ARG A 111 9.16 -8.13 -9.10
N VAL A 112 10.34 -7.57 -8.77
CA VAL A 112 11.63 -8.24 -9.01
C VAL A 112 11.71 -9.54 -8.23
N LEU A 113 11.43 -9.50 -6.93
CA LEU A 113 11.46 -10.69 -6.07
C LEU A 113 10.39 -11.70 -6.48
N GLN A 114 9.19 -11.26 -6.84
CA GLN A 114 8.14 -12.13 -7.37
C GLN A 114 8.64 -12.89 -8.61
N SER A 115 9.19 -12.17 -9.59
CA SER A 115 9.71 -12.79 -10.82
C SER A 115 10.79 -13.83 -10.49
N PHE A 116 11.74 -13.47 -9.63
CA PHE A 116 12.82 -14.36 -9.21
C PHE A 116 12.29 -15.61 -8.52
N TYR A 117 11.43 -15.47 -7.50
CA TYR A 117 10.94 -16.61 -6.74
C TYR A 117 9.98 -17.49 -7.54
N THR A 118 9.22 -16.95 -8.49
CA THR A 118 8.44 -17.76 -9.42
C THR A 118 9.35 -18.70 -10.22
N GLU A 119 10.46 -18.20 -10.78
CA GLU A 119 11.43 -19.04 -11.49
C GLU A 119 12.05 -20.11 -10.57
N ILE A 120 12.31 -19.78 -9.30
CA ILE A 120 12.80 -20.75 -8.31
C ILE A 120 11.75 -21.83 -8.00
N ILE A 121 10.48 -21.45 -7.83
CA ILE A 121 9.37 -22.38 -7.56
C ILE A 121 9.20 -23.39 -8.71
N GLU A 122 9.38 -22.93 -9.95
CA GLU A 122 9.24 -23.77 -11.15
C GLU A 122 10.42 -24.72 -11.36
N SER A 123 11.63 -24.34 -10.92
CA SER A 123 12.85 -25.12 -11.14
C SER A 123 13.18 -26.08 -10.00
N GLU A 124 13.40 -25.55 -8.79
CA GLU A 124 14.03 -26.31 -7.69
C GLU A 124 13.33 -26.14 -6.33
N LYS A 125 12.48 -25.12 -6.20
CA LYS A 125 11.74 -24.72 -4.99
C LYS A 125 12.61 -24.36 -3.77
N ARG A 126 13.93 -24.46 -3.86
CA ARG A 126 14.87 -24.15 -2.78
C ARG A 126 16.03 -23.33 -3.30
N LEU A 127 16.57 -22.47 -2.44
CA LEU A 127 17.82 -21.78 -2.71
C LEU A 127 19.02 -22.62 -2.22
N ALA A 128 20.09 -22.65 -3.00
CA ALA A 128 21.32 -23.37 -2.70
C ALA A 128 22.54 -22.44 -2.78
N PRO A 129 23.42 -22.39 -1.76
CA PRO A 129 24.59 -21.51 -1.77
C PRO A 129 25.53 -21.73 -2.96
N SER A 130 25.59 -22.95 -3.50
CA SER A 130 26.39 -23.31 -4.67
C SER A 130 25.92 -22.65 -5.97
N LYS A 131 24.70 -22.11 -6.01
CA LYS A 131 24.07 -21.51 -7.20
C LYS A 131 24.03 -19.99 -7.15
N LEU A 132 24.83 -19.36 -6.30
CA LEU A 132 24.82 -17.92 -6.11
C LEU A 132 25.04 -17.12 -7.41
N GLU A 133 25.90 -17.61 -8.29
CA GLU A 133 26.16 -16.93 -9.57
C GLU A 133 24.99 -17.09 -10.55
N LEU A 134 24.35 -18.26 -10.57
CA LEU A 134 23.09 -18.45 -11.30
C LEU A 134 22.01 -17.49 -10.79
N TYR A 135 21.87 -17.32 -9.47
CA TYR A 135 20.90 -16.39 -8.90
C TYR A 135 21.19 -14.94 -9.25
N ARG A 136 22.47 -14.56 -9.36
CA ARG A 136 22.87 -13.24 -9.85
C ARG A 136 22.36 -13.01 -11.26
N GLU A 137 22.64 -13.93 -12.18
CA GLU A 137 22.17 -13.84 -13.58
C GLU A 137 20.64 -13.82 -13.66
N MET A 138 19.95 -14.61 -12.83
CA MET A 138 18.49 -14.56 -12.74
C MET A 138 17.99 -13.20 -12.28
N VAL A 139 18.55 -12.63 -11.21
CA VAL A 139 18.17 -11.30 -10.71
C VAL A 139 18.41 -10.22 -11.76
N GLU A 140 19.55 -10.22 -12.43
CA GLU A 140 19.87 -9.27 -13.51
C GLU A 140 18.80 -9.33 -14.62
N ARG A 141 18.40 -10.54 -15.05
CA ARG A 141 17.31 -10.71 -16.03
C ARG A 141 15.97 -10.22 -15.50
N CYS A 142 15.59 -10.57 -14.26
CA CYS A 142 14.34 -10.13 -13.65
C CYS A 142 14.28 -8.60 -13.53
N VAL A 143 15.36 -7.96 -13.08
CA VAL A 143 15.44 -6.51 -12.97
C VAL A 143 15.36 -5.83 -14.33
N ALA A 144 16.10 -6.32 -15.32
CA ALA A 144 16.03 -5.78 -16.68
C ALA A 144 14.61 -5.83 -17.25
N ALA A 145 13.90 -6.94 -17.04
CA ALA A 145 12.50 -7.10 -17.47
C ALA A 145 11.56 -6.12 -16.76
N VAL A 146 11.68 -5.97 -15.44
CA VAL A 146 10.84 -5.07 -14.63
C VAL A 146 11.11 -3.61 -14.99
N ILE A 147 12.37 -3.20 -15.10
CA ILE A 147 12.77 -1.83 -15.47
C ILE A 147 12.29 -1.49 -16.88
N SER A 148 12.47 -2.40 -17.85
CA SER A 148 11.97 -2.21 -19.22
C SER A 148 10.45 -2.02 -19.25
N SER A 149 9.70 -2.74 -18.40
CA SER A 149 8.26 -2.53 -18.26
C SER A 149 7.92 -1.19 -17.62
N TYR A 150 8.71 -0.74 -16.65
CA TYR A 150 8.52 0.54 -15.97
C TYR A 150 8.77 1.72 -16.92
N GLU A 151 9.84 1.65 -17.71
CA GLU A 151 10.21 2.67 -18.70
C GLU A 151 9.12 2.85 -19.76
N ARG A 152 8.53 1.75 -20.27
CA ARG A 152 7.42 1.82 -21.23
C ARG A 152 6.18 2.53 -20.69
N CYS A 153 5.86 2.32 -19.42
CA CYS A 153 4.67 2.90 -18.80
C CYS A 153 4.88 4.33 -18.30
N ARG A 154 6.14 4.74 -18.10
CA ARG A 154 6.51 6.03 -17.52
C ARG A 154 7.77 6.56 -18.20
N PRO A 155 7.66 7.07 -19.44
CA PRO A 155 8.83 7.62 -20.12
C PRO A 155 9.29 8.88 -19.37
N VAL A 156 10.23 8.74 -18.43
CA VAL A 156 10.98 9.89 -17.92
C VAL A 156 12.07 10.23 -18.94
N PRO A 157 12.38 11.53 -19.14
CA PRO A 157 13.33 11.95 -20.16
C PRO A 157 14.79 11.57 -19.87
N ILE A 158 15.09 10.94 -18.72
CA ILE A 158 16.45 10.67 -18.24
C ILE A 158 16.65 9.15 -18.04
N LYS A 159 17.30 8.49 -18.98
CA LYS A 159 17.55 7.03 -18.98
C LYS A 159 18.45 6.59 -17.81
N GLU A 160 19.32 7.48 -17.35
CA GLU A 160 20.24 7.26 -16.23
C GLU A 160 19.49 6.97 -14.94
N VAL A 161 18.28 7.52 -14.77
CA VAL A 161 17.42 7.24 -13.62
C VAL A 161 17.05 5.76 -13.59
N PHE A 162 16.58 5.20 -14.71
CA PHE A 162 16.25 3.78 -14.80
C PHE A 162 17.46 2.87 -14.61
N ARG A 163 18.63 3.28 -15.11
CA ARG A 163 19.87 2.54 -14.89
C ARG A 163 20.25 2.46 -13.42
N GLU A 164 20.19 3.58 -12.69
CA GLU A 164 20.49 3.58 -11.25
C GLU A 164 19.43 2.82 -10.45
N LEU A 165 18.16 2.91 -10.84
CA LEU A 165 17.07 2.12 -10.24
C LEU A 165 17.31 0.63 -10.41
N GLY A 166 17.69 0.19 -11.62
CA GLY A 166 18.04 -1.20 -11.91
C GLY A 166 19.21 -1.66 -11.05
N ARG A 167 20.32 -0.91 -11.07
CA ARG A 167 21.51 -1.23 -10.25
C ARG A 167 21.17 -1.37 -8.77
N ARG A 168 20.38 -0.44 -8.24
CA ARG A 168 19.95 -0.46 -6.83
C ARG A 168 19.02 -1.64 -6.53
N ALA A 169 18.15 -2.00 -7.46
CA ALA A 169 17.26 -3.15 -7.31
C ALA A 169 18.04 -4.48 -7.31
N GLU A 170 19.00 -4.62 -8.22
CA GLU A 170 19.92 -5.78 -8.27
C GLU A 170 20.70 -5.92 -6.97
N GLU A 171 21.31 -4.83 -6.50
CA GLU A 171 22.09 -4.83 -5.25
C GLU A 171 21.26 -5.27 -4.06
N LEU A 172 20.05 -4.71 -3.91
CA LEU A 172 19.16 -5.04 -2.79
C LEU A 172 18.58 -6.44 -2.89
N ALA A 173 18.19 -6.89 -4.09
CA ALA A 173 17.71 -8.25 -4.32
C ALA A 173 18.80 -9.28 -3.99
N MET A 174 20.04 -9.06 -4.46
CA MET A 174 21.15 -9.94 -4.15
C MET A 174 21.57 -9.90 -2.68
N ALA A 175 21.52 -8.73 -2.03
CA ALA A 175 21.74 -8.63 -0.60
C ALA A 175 20.70 -9.44 0.18
N HIS A 176 19.43 -9.36 -0.23
CA HIS A 176 18.34 -10.13 0.36
C HIS A 176 18.55 -11.64 0.19
N ILE A 177 18.77 -12.12 -1.04
CA ILE A 177 19.02 -13.55 -1.33
C ILE A 177 20.20 -14.10 -0.52
N LYS A 178 21.28 -13.32 -0.36
CA LYS A 178 22.43 -13.71 0.47
C LYS A 178 22.08 -13.84 1.96
N VAL A 179 21.19 -13.01 2.47
CA VAL A 179 20.69 -13.13 3.85
C VAL A 179 19.84 -14.38 3.99
N GLU A 180 18.99 -14.67 3.01
CA GLU A 180 18.14 -15.86 3.03
C GLU A 180 18.92 -17.16 2.97
N LEU A 181 19.92 -17.24 2.08
CA LEU A 181 20.81 -18.39 2.01
C LEU A 181 21.50 -18.69 3.35
N LYS A 182 21.66 -17.68 4.22
CA LYS A 182 22.22 -17.83 5.56
C LYS A 182 21.18 -18.16 6.62
N GLN A 183 19.99 -17.57 6.55
CA GLN A 183 18.99 -17.64 7.62
C GLN A 183 17.93 -18.72 7.39
N MET A 184 17.67 -19.09 6.12
CA MET A 184 16.57 -19.95 5.70
C MET A 184 17.03 -21.04 4.70
N PRO A 185 18.14 -21.77 4.94
CA PRO A 185 18.75 -22.68 3.95
C PRO A 185 17.90 -23.92 3.63
N ALA A 186 16.94 -24.28 4.49
CA ALA A 186 16.14 -25.50 4.37
C ALA A 186 14.68 -25.25 3.92
N GLU A 187 14.32 -24.00 3.63
CA GLU A 187 12.94 -23.65 3.27
C GLU A 187 12.60 -24.06 1.84
N VAL A 188 11.46 -24.74 1.69
CA VAL A 188 10.82 -24.96 0.38
C VAL A 188 9.91 -23.78 0.11
N ILE A 189 10.24 -22.98 -0.91
CA ILE A 189 9.42 -21.87 -1.36
C ILE A 189 8.20 -22.44 -2.09
N LEU A 190 7.00 -22.11 -1.61
CA LEU A 190 5.74 -22.60 -2.16
C LEU A 190 5.08 -21.58 -3.06
N PHE A 191 5.05 -20.32 -2.61
CA PHE A 191 4.41 -19.24 -3.34
C PHE A 191 5.15 -17.91 -3.17
N ALA A 192 5.12 -17.10 -4.21
CA ALA A 192 5.52 -15.69 -4.19
C ALA A 192 4.33 -14.82 -4.60
N GLU A 193 4.10 -13.74 -3.86
CA GLU A 193 3.01 -12.78 -4.06
C GLU A 193 1.61 -13.41 -4.16
N LYS A 194 1.35 -14.39 -3.29
CA LYS A 194 0.10 -15.16 -3.29
C LYS A 194 -1.04 -14.29 -2.76
N ARG A 195 -2.07 -14.14 -3.58
CA ARG A 195 -3.37 -13.63 -3.11
C ARG A 195 -4.14 -14.76 -2.42
N LEU A 196 -4.56 -14.49 -1.20
CA LEU A 196 -5.47 -15.34 -0.42
C LEU A 196 -6.76 -14.58 -0.14
N GLY A 197 -7.85 -15.31 -0.07
CA GLY A 197 -9.16 -14.79 0.27
C GLY A 197 -9.93 -15.76 1.15
N LEU A 198 -10.65 -15.24 2.13
CA LEU A 198 -11.56 -16.00 2.99
C LEU A 198 -12.94 -15.36 2.91
N LEU A 199 -13.92 -16.15 2.46
CA LEU A 199 -15.31 -15.72 2.33
C LEU A 199 -16.08 -16.02 3.62
N TRP A 200 -16.68 -14.99 4.18
CA TRP A 200 -17.66 -15.06 5.25
C TRP A 200 -19.03 -14.78 4.63
N ALA A 201 -19.65 -15.86 4.14
CA ALA A 201 -20.85 -15.76 3.31
C ALA A 201 -22.07 -15.26 4.10
N GLU A 202 -22.20 -15.61 5.38
CA GLU A 202 -23.33 -15.18 6.22
C GLU A 202 -23.31 -13.66 6.47
N GLU A 203 -22.11 -13.09 6.54
CA GLU A 203 -21.86 -11.67 6.79
C GLU A 203 -21.69 -10.85 5.49
N GLY A 204 -21.59 -11.53 4.34
CA GLY A 204 -21.32 -10.90 3.06
C GLY A 204 -19.95 -10.22 3.00
N ILE A 205 -18.93 -10.81 3.65
CA ILE A 205 -17.59 -10.23 3.78
C ILE A 205 -16.57 -11.12 3.08
N CYS A 206 -15.66 -10.52 2.32
CA CYS A 206 -14.51 -11.20 1.73
C CYS A 206 -13.22 -10.61 2.32
N LEU A 207 -12.55 -11.37 3.18
CA LEU A 207 -11.21 -11.01 3.63
C LEU A 207 -10.23 -11.32 2.52
N SER A 208 -9.31 -10.40 2.22
CA SER A 208 -8.31 -10.63 1.18
C SER A 208 -6.96 -10.02 1.53
N GLY A 209 -5.89 -10.74 1.15
CA GLY A 209 -4.51 -10.33 1.39
C GLY A 209 -3.60 -10.82 0.28
N LYS A 210 -2.40 -10.22 0.19
CA LYS A 210 -1.34 -10.61 -0.74
C LYS A 210 -0.08 -10.85 0.09
N ILE A 211 0.28 -12.11 0.27
CA ILE A 211 1.46 -12.51 1.06
C ILE A 211 2.65 -12.56 0.12
N ASP A 212 3.72 -11.82 0.44
CA ASP A 212 4.87 -11.68 -0.46
C ASP A 212 5.58 -13.01 -0.70
N ARG A 213 5.72 -13.85 0.34
CA ARG A 213 6.20 -15.22 0.19
C ARG A 213 5.67 -16.15 1.26
N ILE A 214 5.34 -17.37 0.83
CA ILE A 214 5.00 -18.51 1.69
C ILE A 214 6.01 -19.62 1.42
N SER A 215 6.69 -20.07 2.47
CA SER A 215 7.61 -21.21 2.42
C SER A 215 7.21 -22.24 3.46
N ARG A 216 7.70 -23.47 3.30
CA ARG A 216 7.54 -24.55 4.27
C ARG A 216 8.90 -25.04 4.73
N THR A 217 9.06 -25.12 6.04
CA THR A 217 10.21 -25.78 6.66
C THR A 217 9.79 -27.20 6.97
N VAL A 218 10.50 -28.18 6.39
CA VAL A 218 10.31 -29.60 6.67
C VAL A 218 11.62 -30.16 7.21
N SER A 219 11.63 -30.48 8.49
CA SER A 219 12.70 -31.21 9.16
C SER A 219 12.08 -32.23 10.12
N GLU A 220 12.88 -33.19 10.59
CA GLU A 220 12.43 -34.18 11.60
C GLU A 220 11.95 -33.50 12.91
N ALA A 221 12.38 -32.27 13.20
CA ALA A 221 12.06 -31.54 14.42
C ALA A 221 11.01 -30.43 14.23
N GLN A 222 10.74 -29.99 12.99
CA GLN A 222 9.87 -28.85 12.70
C GLN A 222 9.20 -29.02 11.34
N ASP A 223 7.86 -29.06 11.35
CA ASP A 223 7.01 -28.91 10.17
C ASP A 223 6.16 -27.65 10.36
N GLY A 224 6.29 -26.69 9.46
CA GLY A 224 5.58 -25.43 9.59
C GLY A 224 5.75 -24.52 8.37
N TYR A 225 4.93 -23.48 8.33
CA TYR A 225 5.00 -22.45 7.29
C TYR A 225 5.76 -21.22 7.78
N THR A 226 6.58 -20.67 6.90
CA THR A 226 7.21 -19.36 7.07
C THR A 226 6.52 -18.37 6.14
N LEU A 227 5.97 -17.32 6.73
CA LEU A 227 5.45 -16.17 6.01
C LEU A 227 6.52 -15.07 6.00
N VAL A 228 6.83 -14.53 4.83
CA VAL A 228 7.78 -13.42 4.68
C VAL A 228 7.07 -12.24 4.04
N ASP A 229 7.33 -11.07 4.61
CA ASP A 229 6.84 -9.75 4.16
C ASP A 229 8.04 -8.81 4.03
N TYR A 230 8.26 -8.26 2.83
CA TYR A 230 9.45 -7.50 2.49
C TYR A 230 9.30 -6.03 2.90
N LYS A 231 10.13 -5.55 3.84
CA LYS A 231 10.10 -4.16 4.32
C LYS A 231 11.49 -3.53 4.36
N LYS A 232 11.59 -2.24 3.99
CA LYS A 232 12.87 -1.52 3.84
C LYS A 232 13.35 -0.75 5.09
N LYS A 233 12.49 -0.48 6.09
CA LYS A 233 12.83 0.47 7.17
C LYS A 233 12.49 0.00 8.57
N ASN A 234 11.20 -0.05 8.91
CA ASN A 234 10.75 -0.21 10.29
C ASN A 234 10.03 -1.55 10.42
N ILE A 235 10.68 -2.51 11.07
CA ILE A 235 10.07 -3.80 11.42
C ILE A 235 9.61 -3.68 12.87
N PRO A 236 8.29 -3.64 13.15
CA PRO A 236 7.82 -3.58 14.52
C PRO A 236 8.23 -4.83 15.29
N ALA A 237 8.54 -4.68 16.59
CA ALA A 237 8.79 -5.83 17.45
C ALA A 237 7.55 -6.73 17.54
N GLN A 238 7.73 -8.04 17.71
CA GLN A 238 6.65 -9.03 17.78
C GLN A 238 5.52 -8.64 18.75
N LYS A 239 5.86 -8.11 19.93
CA LYS A 239 4.89 -7.64 20.93
C LYS A 239 3.99 -6.50 20.44
N LYS A 240 4.47 -5.67 19.50
CA LYS A 240 3.69 -4.59 18.88
C LYS A 240 2.82 -5.09 17.72
N ILE A 241 3.08 -6.28 17.19
CA ILE A 241 2.32 -6.90 16.09
C ILE A 241 1.20 -7.79 16.64
N PHE A 242 1.50 -8.57 17.68
CA PHE A 242 0.56 -9.54 18.27
C PHE A 242 0.03 -9.11 19.65
N GLY A 243 0.24 -7.84 20.02
CA GLY A 243 -0.29 -7.26 21.25
C GLY A 243 -1.77 -6.90 21.15
N PRO A 244 -2.40 -6.48 22.27
CA PRO A 244 -3.82 -6.09 22.31
C PRO A 244 -4.13 -4.82 21.49
N ALA A 245 -3.12 -4.00 21.21
CA ALA A 245 -3.21 -2.83 20.35
C ALA A 245 -2.10 -2.91 19.29
N PRO A 246 -2.32 -3.67 18.20
CA PRO A 246 -1.29 -3.89 17.20
C PRO A 246 -1.01 -2.61 16.41
N VAL A 247 0.26 -2.32 16.15
CA VAL A 247 0.67 -1.17 15.31
C VAL A 247 0.54 -1.46 13.81
N SER A 248 0.36 -2.74 13.47
CA SER A 248 0.05 -3.20 12.12
C SER A 248 -0.71 -4.52 12.21
N PHE A 249 -1.78 -4.64 11.42
CA PHE A 249 -2.56 -5.85 11.27
C PHE A 249 -2.02 -6.79 10.20
N GLN A 250 -1.02 -6.38 9.41
CA GLN A 250 -0.56 -7.14 8.24
C GLN A 250 -0.23 -8.62 8.57
N MET A 251 0.65 -8.88 9.54
CA MET A 251 1.04 -10.24 9.90
C MET A 251 -0.08 -11.05 10.59
N PRO A 252 -0.81 -10.51 11.59
CA PRO A 252 -1.98 -11.19 12.16
C PRO A 252 -3.02 -11.53 11.09
N PHE A 253 -3.26 -10.64 10.14
CA PHE A 253 -4.20 -10.84 9.05
C PHE A 253 -3.73 -11.94 8.10
N TYR A 254 -2.44 -12.00 7.78
CA TYR A 254 -1.88 -13.07 6.96
C TYR A 254 -1.98 -14.44 7.63
N LEU A 255 -1.73 -14.51 8.95
CA LEU A 255 -1.93 -15.75 9.71
C LEU A 255 -3.40 -16.18 9.74
N TYR A 256 -4.33 -15.23 9.76
CA TYR A 256 -5.76 -15.52 9.73
C TYR A 256 -6.26 -16.03 8.38
N LEU A 257 -5.59 -15.67 7.28
CA LEU A 257 -5.93 -16.11 5.92
C LEU A 257 -5.36 -17.48 5.53
N MET A 258 -4.42 -18.01 6.32
CA MET A 258 -3.72 -19.28 6.09
C MET A 258 -4.42 -20.44 6.80
#